data_AF-A0A2T2TQ96-F1
#
_entry.id   AF-A0A2T2TQ96-F1
#
_cell.length_a   1.000
_cell.length_b   1.000
_cell.length_c   1.000
_cell.angle_alpha   90.00
_cell.angle_beta   90.00
_cell.angle_gamma   90.00
#
_symmetry.space_group_name_H-M   'P 1'
#
loop_
_entity.id
_entity.type
_entity.pdbx_description
1 polymer ?
#
loop_
_entity_poly.entity_id
_entity_poly.type
_entity_poly.pdbx_seq_one_letter_code
_entity_poly.pdbx_strand_id
1 'polypeptide(L)'
;MSSDDSSIPSPEAASQEARTITKLAAQKNDTSRASVFLDGEFAFEVHQDLVLEHGLCKGRTLSLDEQRAIEEEDAVLDDAEYAREYMRSRFRSKGYGPVRLRRELKQRGVDRHQIEDAMLLLDEEEVRDAAREHAQKRWPRLADEEDPRRRRQKLKGYLRRRGFSYDTIRRAADEVEREAEKG
;
A
#
# COMPACT_ATOMS: atom_id res chain seq x y z
N MET A 1 38.71 -51.48 32.94
CA MET A 1 37.49 -51.65 32.13
C MET A 1 36.69 -50.37 32.27
N SER A 2 36.50 -49.65 31.15
CA SER A 2 35.38 -48.72 30.84
C SER A 2 35.19 -47.51 31.76
N SER A 3 35.10 -46.25 31.33
CA SER A 3 35.16 -45.57 30.03
C SER A 3 35.43 -44.09 30.36
N ASP A 4 36.20 -43.37 29.54
CA ASP A 4 35.71 -42.23 28.75
C ASP A 4 34.26 -41.81 29.07
N ASP A 5 34.05 -40.57 29.50
CA ASP A 5 33.86 -39.48 28.54
C ASP A 5 33.93 -38.11 29.23
N SER A 6 34.64 -37.20 28.58
CA SER A 6 34.76 -35.80 28.94
C SER A 6 33.57 -35.02 28.39
N SER A 7 33.56 -33.72 28.68
CA SER A 7 32.86 -32.71 27.88
C SER A 7 31.39 -32.49 28.22
N ILE A 8 31.18 -31.64 29.23
CA ILE A 8 30.23 -30.54 29.02
C ILE A 8 31.09 -29.27 28.92
N PRO A 9 31.37 -28.72 27.72
CA PRO A 9 31.71 -27.30 27.60
C PRO A 9 30.41 -26.49 27.77
N SER A 10 30.34 -25.60 28.75
CA SER A 10 30.72 -24.17 28.68
C SER A 10 29.56 -23.25 28.23
N PRO A 11 29.48 -22.01 28.75
CA PRO A 11 28.34 -21.11 28.60
C PRO A 11 28.41 -20.38 27.25
N GLU A 12 27.70 -20.87 26.24
CA GLU A 12 27.74 -20.32 24.87
C GLU A 12 26.52 -19.44 24.53
N ALA A 13 25.99 -18.72 25.52
CA ALA A 13 24.92 -17.73 25.34
C ALA A 13 25.43 -16.37 24.81
N ALA A 14 26.46 -16.38 23.95
CA ALA A 14 27.13 -15.20 23.43
C ALA A 14 27.54 -15.34 21.95
N SER A 15 26.59 -15.70 21.07
CA SER A 15 26.72 -15.46 19.63
C SER A 15 25.57 -14.57 19.15
N GLN A 16 25.61 -13.33 19.65
CA GLN A 16 25.10 -12.15 18.96
C GLN A 16 26.10 -11.84 17.84
N GLU A 17 25.94 -12.42 16.65
CA GLU A 17 26.85 -12.11 15.54
C GLU A 17 26.57 -10.71 15.00
N ALA A 18 27.27 -9.71 15.53
CA ALA A 18 27.32 -8.38 14.96
C ALA A 18 28.07 -8.45 13.62
N ARG A 19 27.37 -8.23 12.51
CA ARG A 19 27.92 -8.35 11.16
C ARG A 19 28.33 -6.98 10.63
N THR A 20 29.41 -6.89 9.87
CA THR A 20 29.95 -5.60 9.42
C THR A 20 29.50 -5.25 8.01
N ILE A 21 28.98 -4.04 7.81
CA ILE A 21 28.64 -3.53 6.49
C ILE A 21 29.92 -3.34 5.68
N THR A 22 30.13 -4.21 4.71
CA THR A 22 31.31 -4.19 3.83
C THR A 22 31.04 -3.40 2.56
N LYS A 23 29.79 -3.43 2.08
CA LYS A 23 29.41 -2.71 0.86
C LYS A 23 27.96 -2.24 0.93
N LEU A 24 27.77 -1.01 0.45
CA LEU A 24 26.46 -0.46 0.09
C LEU A 24 26.54 -0.13 -1.40
N ALA A 25 25.57 -0.59 -2.18
CA ALA A 25 25.47 -0.27 -3.59
C ALA A 25 24.06 0.25 -3.89
N ALA A 26 23.96 1.49 -4.38
CA ALA A 26 22.72 2.02 -4.94
C ALA A 26 22.39 1.25 -6.23
N GLN A 27 21.13 0.85 -6.39
CA GLN A 27 20.71 0.12 -7.58
C GLN A 27 20.67 1.08 -8.79
N LYS A 28 21.15 0.62 -9.96
CA LYS A 28 21.25 1.45 -11.18
C LYS A 28 19.91 1.82 -11.81
N ASN A 29 18.84 1.10 -11.49
CA ASN A 29 17.49 1.29 -12.06
C ASN A 29 16.45 1.73 -11.03
N ASP A 30 16.75 1.62 -9.74
CA ASP A 30 15.87 2.06 -8.66
C ASP A 30 16.70 2.86 -7.66
N THR A 31 16.59 4.18 -7.72
CA THR A 31 17.41 5.09 -6.89
C THR A 31 16.92 5.08 -5.44
N SER A 32 15.69 4.66 -5.20
CA SER A 32 15.12 4.53 -3.86
C SER A 32 15.66 3.32 -3.10
N ARG A 33 16.31 2.32 -3.74
CA ARG A 33 16.77 1.09 -3.09
C ARG A 33 18.30 0.92 -3.10
N ALA A 34 18.82 0.39 -2.00
CA ALA A 34 20.23 0.11 -1.77
C ALA A 34 20.43 -1.34 -1.33
N SER A 35 21.35 -2.03 -1.98
CA SER A 35 21.78 -3.38 -1.57
C SER A 35 22.86 -3.27 -0.49
N VAL A 36 22.60 -3.89 0.67
CA VAL A 36 23.53 -3.94 1.81
C VAL A 36 24.24 -5.29 1.83
N PHE A 37 25.57 -5.25 1.91
CA PHE A 37 26.41 -6.43 2.05
C PHE A 37 27.04 -6.46 3.44
N LEU A 38 26.86 -7.57 4.12
CA LEU A 38 27.43 -7.86 5.43
C LEU A 38 28.54 -8.90 5.27
N ASP A 39 29.73 -8.60 5.80
CA ASP A 39 30.89 -9.52 5.79
C ASP A 39 31.28 -10.08 4.41
N GLY A 40 30.99 -9.32 3.34
CA GLY A 40 31.27 -9.69 1.95
C GLY A 40 30.12 -10.41 1.24
N GLU A 41 29.07 -10.78 1.96
CA GLU A 41 27.88 -11.46 1.43
C GLU A 41 26.70 -10.49 1.32
N PHE A 42 25.82 -10.72 0.33
CA PHE A 42 24.57 -9.96 0.24
C PHE A 42 23.67 -10.33 1.44
N ALA A 43 23.21 -9.33 2.17
CA ALA A 43 22.37 -9.56 3.34
C ALA A 43 20.92 -9.20 3.08
N PHE A 44 20.65 -7.94 2.75
CA PHE A 44 19.29 -7.42 2.56
C PHE A 44 19.30 -6.17 1.67
N GLU A 45 18.13 -5.80 1.15
CA GLU A 45 17.90 -4.60 0.36
C GLU A 45 17.02 -3.64 1.16
N VAL A 46 17.33 -2.35 1.14
CA VAL A 46 16.59 -1.32 1.90
C VAL A 46 16.41 -0.04 1.12
N HIS A 47 15.40 0.73 1.50
CA HIS A 47 15.20 2.09 1.05
C HIS A 47 16.40 2.98 1.43
N GLN A 48 16.80 3.85 0.50
CA GLN A 48 17.89 4.80 0.71
C GLN A 48 17.60 5.75 1.88
N ASP A 49 16.33 6.06 2.13
CA ASP A 49 15.92 6.87 3.27
C ASP A 49 16.33 6.22 4.60
N LEU A 50 16.15 4.91 4.74
CA LEU A 50 16.58 4.15 5.92
C LEU A 50 18.11 4.04 6.04
N VAL A 51 18.84 4.00 4.92
CA VAL A 51 20.30 4.07 4.92
C VAL A 51 20.79 5.39 5.52
N LEU A 52 20.13 6.50 5.17
CA LEU A 52 20.46 7.84 5.67
C LEU A 52 20.04 8.00 7.13
N GLU A 53 18.83 7.57 7.47
CA GLU A 53 18.24 7.70 8.81
C GLU A 53 18.99 6.88 9.86
N HIS A 54 19.24 5.61 9.56
CA HIS A 54 20.02 4.75 10.46
C HIS A 54 21.52 5.04 10.36
N GLY A 55 21.99 5.80 9.36
CA GLY A 55 23.41 6.08 9.18
C GLY A 55 24.21 4.82 8.81
N LEU A 56 23.67 3.99 7.92
CA LEU A 56 24.31 2.78 7.44
C LEU A 56 25.50 3.15 6.54
N CYS A 57 26.71 2.92 7.05
CA CYS A 57 27.96 3.23 6.36
C CYS A 57 28.91 2.02 6.39
N LYS A 58 29.85 1.96 5.42
CA LYS A 58 30.85 0.89 5.37
C LYS A 58 31.70 0.90 6.64
N GLY A 59 31.87 -0.27 7.24
CA GLY A 59 32.60 -0.47 8.50
C GLY A 59 31.73 -0.40 9.75
N ARG A 60 30.43 -0.06 9.63
CA ARG A 60 29.49 -0.17 10.75
C ARG A 60 29.15 -1.64 11.01
N THR A 61 29.20 -2.05 12.27
CA THR A 61 28.65 -3.32 12.74
C THR A 61 27.17 -3.17 13.07
N LEU A 62 26.37 -4.13 12.63
CA LEU A 62 24.95 -4.26 12.93
C LEU A 62 24.72 -5.52 13.74
N SER A 63 24.03 -5.40 14.86
CA SER A 63 23.47 -6.56 15.55
C SER A 63 22.29 -7.15 14.75
N LEU A 64 21.96 -8.41 15.01
CA LEU A 64 20.78 -9.06 14.41
C LEU A 64 19.48 -8.32 14.72
N ASP A 65 19.36 -7.73 15.92
CA ASP A 65 18.17 -6.98 16.31
C ASP A 65 18.07 -5.65 15.53
N GLU A 66 19.18 -4.93 15.35
CA GLU A 66 19.21 -3.73 14.50
C GLU A 66 18.90 -4.08 13.03
N GLN A 67 19.47 -5.15 12.50
CA GLN A 67 19.18 -5.61 11.14
C GLN A 67 17.67 -5.86 10.97
N ARG A 68 17.06 -6.63 11.88
CA ARG A 68 15.63 -6.94 11.82
C ARG A 68 14.76 -5.71 11.93
N ALA A 69 15.12 -4.76 12.79
CA ALA A 69 14.38 -3.50 12.92
C ALA A 69 14.38 -2.70 11.60
N ILE A 70 15.54 -2.62 10.94
CA ILE A 70 15.67 -1.94 9.65
C ILE A 70 14.85 -2.66 8.56
N GLU A 71 14.91 -4.00 8.49
CA GLU A 71 14.13 -4.77 7.52
C GLU A 71 12.61 -4.64 7.73
N GLU A 72 12.16 -4.58 8.99
CA GLU A 72 10.74 -4.39 9.32
C GLU A 72 10.27 -2.98 8.93
N GLU A 73 11.10 -1.96 9.16
CA GLU A 73 10.81 -0.59 8.74
C GLU A 73 10.79 -0.47 7.20
N ASP A 74 11.69 -1.17 6.51
CA ASP A 74 11.72 -1.23 5.05
C ASP A 74 10.42 -1.82 4.48
N ALA A 75 9.94 -2.91 5.07
CA ALA A 75 8.68 -3.54 4.67
C ALA A 75 7.49 -2.59 4.85
N VAL A 76 7.48 -1.75 5.89
CA VAL A 76 6.45 -0.72 6.10
C VAL A 76 6.51 0.35 5.01
N LEU A 77 7.69 0.76 4.57
CA LEU A 77 7.84 1.71 3.45
C LEU A 77 7.35 1.09 2.13
N ASP A 78 7.73 -0.16 1.85
CA ASP A 78 7.30 -0.92 0.67
C ASP A 78 5.76 -1.05 0.63
N ASP A 79 5.13 -1.40 1.75
CA ASP A 79 3.67 -1.52 1.84
C ASP A 79 2.96 -0.16 1.64
N ALA A 80 3.56 0.94 2.13
CA ALA A 80 3.04 2.28 1.92
C ALA A 80 3.14 2.70 0.44
N GLU A 81 4.26 2.44 -0.23
CA GLU A 81 4.40 2.67 -1.68
C GLU A 81 3.43 1.81 -2.49
N TYR A 82 3.33 0.53 -2.14
CA TYR A 82 2.39 -0.40 -2.73
C TYR A 82 0.95 0.10 -2.63
N ALA A 83 0.53 0.57 -1.44
CA ALA A 83 -0.81 1.11 -1.23
C ALA A 83 -1.11 2.30 -2.16
N ARG A 84 -0.17 3.25 -2.25
CA ARG A 84 -0.27 4.45 -3.09
C ARG A 84 -0.39 4.08 -4.56
N GLU A 85 0.49 3.23 -5.07
CA GLU A 85 0.49 2.86 -6.48
C GLU A 85 -0.74 2.02 -6.83
N TYR A 86 -1.13 1.08 -5.96
CA TYR A 86 -2.32 0.28 -6.15
C TYR A 86 -3.58 1.14 -6.30
N MET A 87 -3.73 2.15 -5.43
CA MET A 87 -4.85 3.07 -5.48
C MET A 87 -4.86 3.89 -6.76
N ARG A 88 -3.74 4.54 -7.08
CA ARG A 88 -3.60 5.37 -8.29
C ARG A 88 -3.92 4.55 -9.54
N SER A 89 -3.34 3.36 -9.65
CA SER A 89 -3.54 2.45 -10.78
C SER A 89 -5.00 2.01 -10.91
N ARG A 90 -5.64 1.57 -9.82
CA ARG A 90 -7.04 1.12 -9.85
C ARG A 90 -8.04 2.25 -10.03
N PHE A 91 -7.77 3.42 -9.47
CA PHE A 91 -8.57 4.61 -9.68
C PHE A 91 -8.53 5.02 -11.15
N ARG A 92 -7.35 5.14 -11.77
CA ARG A 92 -7.21 5.52 -13.18
C ARG A 92 -7.70 4.46 -14.16
N SER A 93 -7.31 3.20 -13.96
CA SER A 93 -7.61 2.13 -14.93
C SER A 93 -9.05 1.62 -14.82
N LYS A 94 -9.59 1.55 -13.60
CA LYS A 94 -10.94 1.02 -13.38
C LYS A 94 -11.91 2.10 -12.96
N GLY A 95 -11.55 3.22 -12.36
CA GLY A 95 -12.51 4.16 -11.77
C GLY A 95 -13.16 3.60 -10.49
N TYR A 96 -12.42 2.81 -9.70
CA TYR A 96 -12.92 2.35 -8.39
C TYR A 96 -12.91 3.50 -7.40
N GLY A 97 -14.00 3.64 -6.64
CA GLY A 97 -14.08 4.65 -5.60
C GLY A 97 -13.27 4.26 -4.34
N PRO A 98 -12.96 5.25 -3.48
CA PRO A 98 -12.08 5.08 -2.32
C PRO A 98 -12.50 3.94 -1.37
N VAL A 99 -13.81 3.77 -1.14
CA VAL A 99 -14.33 2.75 -0.21
C VAL A 99 -13.97 1.33 -0.67
N ARG A 100 -13.99 1.09 -1.99
CA ARG A 100 -13.62 -0.20 -2.56
C ARG A 100 -12.11 -0.40 -2.53
N LEU A 101 -11.35 0.63 -2.89
CA LEU A 101 -9.89 0.57 -2.84
C LEU A 101 -9.39 0.24 -1.44
N ARG A 102 -9.94 0.91 -0.42
CA ARG A 102 -9.67 0.62 0.99
C ARG A 102 -9.91 -0.85 1.34
N ARG A 103 -11.04 -1.41 0.91
CA ARG A 103 -11.38 -2.81 1.16
C ARG A 103 -10.40 -3.76 0.45
N GLU A 104 -10.03 -3.45 -0.78
CA GLU A 104 -9.11 -4.27 -1.58
C GLU A 104 -7.68 -4.26 -1.02
N LEU A 105 -7.21 -3.13 -0.48
CA LEU A 105 -5.92 -3.04 0.21
C LEU A 105 -5.95 -3.80 1.54
N LYS A 106 -7.01 -3.64 2.33
CA LYS A 106 -7.17 -4.40 3.58
C LYS A 106 -7.17 -5.92 3.35
N GLN A 107 -7.77 -6.38 2.25
CA GLN A 107 -7.77 -7.80 1.87
C GLN A 107 -6.39 -8.31 1.44
N ARG A 108 -5.47 -7.42 1.08
CA ARG A 108 -4.09 -7.74 0.69
C ARG A 108 -3.12 -7.74 1.87
N GLY A 109 -3.56 -7.34 3.06
CA GLY A 109 -2.74 -7.33 4.26
C GLY A 109 -2.06 -6.00 4.58
N VAL A 110 -2.29 -4.95 3.78
CA VAL A 110 -1.74 -3.60 4.04
C VAL A 110 -2.30 -3.05 5.35
N ASP A 111 -1.44 -2.43 6.17
CA ASP A 111 -1.85 -1.90 7.46
C ASP A 111 -2.85 -0.75 7.30
N ARG A 112 -3.74 -0.61 8.29
CA ARG A 112 -4.76 0.43 8.30
C ARG A 112 -4.16 1.83 8.14
N HIS A 113 -3.06 2.15 8.82
CA HIS A 113 -2.50 3.52 8.76
C HIS A 113 -2.02 3.87 7.34
N GLN A 114 -1.28 2.98 6.70
CA GLN A 114 -0.82 3.12 5.31
C GLN A 114 -1.97 3.28 4.32
N ILE A 115 -3.07 2.56 4.55
CA ILE A 115 -4.26 2.70 3.70
C ILE A 115 -4.86 4.10 3.85
N GLU A 116 -5.01 4.61 5.08
CA GLU A 116 -5.56 5.95 5.29
C GLU A 116 -4.62 7.02 4.70
N ASP A 117 -3.30 6.88 4.84
CA ASP A 117 -2.33 7.81 4.23
C ASP A 117 -2.43 7.80 2.70
N ALA A 118 -2.58 6.63 2.08
CA ALA A 118 -2.80 6.54 0.64
C ALA A 118 -4.16 7.13 0.21
N MET A 119 -5.19 7.12 1.07
CA MET A 119 -6.47 7.81 0.81
C MET A 119 -6.34 9.33 0.80
N LEU A 120 -5.47 9.90 1.64
CA LEU A 120 -5.25 11.34 1.69
C LEU A 120 -4.66 11.90 0.38
N LEU A 121 -4.02 11.05 -0.42
CA LEU A 121 -3.47 11.42 -1.73
C LEU A 121 -4.50 11.41 -2.86
N LEU A 122 -5.72 10.91 -2.62
CA LEU A 122 -6.78 10.99 -3.62
C LEU A 122 -7.42 12.37 -3.58
N ASP A 123 -7.38 13.04 -4.73
CA ASP A 123 -8.07 14.31 -4.90
C ASP A 123 -9.60 14.11 -4.85
N GLU A 124 -10.26 14.87 -3.97
CA GLU A 124 -11.71 14.75 -3.78
C GLU A 124 -12.51 15.15 -5.03
N GLU A 125 -12.00 16.10 -5.82
CA GLU A 125 -12.61 16.54 -7.07
C GLU A 125 -12.50 15.45 -8.13
N GLU A 126 -11.32 14.84 -8.30
CA GLU A 126 -11.14 13.69 -9.19
C GLU A 126 -12.10 12.55 -8.83
N VAL A 127 -12.26 12.25 -7.53
CA VAL A 127 -13.19 11.21 -7.06
C VAL A 127 -14.65 11.56 -7.42
N ARG A 128 -15.04 12.83 -7.29
CA ARG A 128 -16.37 13.30 -7.68
C ARG A 128 -16.58 13.18 -9.18
N ASP A 129 -15.60 13.59 -9.98
CA ASP A 129 -15.66 13.53 -11.44
C ASP A 129 -15.77 12.10 -11.94
N ALA A 130 -14.98 11.18 -11.39
CA ALA A 130 -15.08 9.75 -11.70
C ALA A 130 -16.47 9.18 -11.37
N ALA A 131 -17.05 9.57 -10.23
CA ALA A 131 -18.40 9.14 -9.87
C ALA A 131 -19.47 9.71 -10.82
N ARG A 132 -19.35 10.99 -11.19
CA ARG A 132 -20.22 11.66 -12.16
C ARG A 132 -20.16 11.00 -13.53
N GLU A 133 -18.96 10.73 -14.04
CA GLU A 133 -18.76 10.06 -15.33
C GLU A 133 -19.42 8.66 -15.33
N HIS A 134 -19.22 7.91 -14.25
CA HIS A 134 -19.89 6.62 -14.07
C HIS A 134 -21.41 6.75 -14.02
N ALA A 135 -21.94 7.79 -13.37
CA ALA A 135 -23.36 8.04 -13.28
C ALA A 135 -23.96 8.40 -14.65
N GLN A 136 -23.35 9.34 -15.36
CA GLN A 136 -23.75 9.77 -16.70
C GLN A 136 -23.74 8.61 -17.70
N LYS A 137 -22.73 7.75 -17.65
CA LYS A 137 -22.69 6.54 -18.50
C LYS A 137 -23.76 5.52 -18.11
N ARG A 138 -24.09 5.38 -16.82
CA ARG A 138 -25.05 4.36 -16.35
C ARG A 138 -26.50 4.82 -16.51
N TRP A 139 -26.78 6.12 -16.39
CA TRP A 139 -28.15 6.66 -16.33
C TRP A 139 -29.02 6.36 -17.56
N PRO A 140 -28.54 6.49 -18.82
CA PRO A 140 -29.32 6.11 -20.01
C PRO A 140 -29.63 4.61 -20.07
N ARG A 141 -28.74 3.77 -19.51
CA ARG A 141 -28.93 2.30 -19.46
C ARG A 141 -29.94 1.83 -18.41
N LEU A 142 -30.58 2.78 -17.71
CA LEU A 142 -31.64 2.52 -16.75
C LEU A 142 -32.97 3.15 -17.21
N ALA A 143 -33.08 3.55 -18.47
CA ALA A 143 -34.26 4.20 -19.02
C ALA A 143 -35.50 3.28 -19.10
N ASP A 144 -35.30 1.97 -18.99
CA ASP A 144 -36.35 0.96 -18.90
C ASP A 144 -37.08 0.95 -17.54
N GLU A 145 -36.50 1.58 -16.51
CA GLU A 145 -37.17 1.74 -15.22
C GLU A 145 -37.99 3.03 -15.20
N GLU A 146 -39.30 2.88 -15.27
CA GLU A 146 -40.28 3.98 -15.28
C GLU A 146 -40.40 4.69 -13.93
N ASP A 147 -40.28 3.96 -12.80
CA ASP A 147 -40.34 4.56 -11.47
C ASP A 147 -39.05 5.34 -11.17
N PRO A 148 -39.10 6.69 -11.07
CA PRO A 148 -37.92 7.51 -10.85
C PRO A 148 -37.16 7.14 -9.57
N ARG A 149 -37.89 6.76 -8.51
CA ARG A 149 -37.28 6.37 -7.22
C ARG A 149 -36.50 5.07 -7.37
N ARG A 150 -37.06 4.08 -8.08
CA ARG A 150 -36.38 2.80 -8.34
C ARG A 150 -35.19 2.99 -9.27
N ARG A 151 -35.32 3.81 -10.32
CA ARG A 151 -34.25 4.13 -11.25
C ARG A 151 -33.05 4.75 -10.53
N ARG A 152 -33.32 5.75 -9.69
CA ARG A 152 -32.32 6.38 -8.81
C ARG A 152 -31.68 5.37 -7.87
N GLN A 153 -32.46 4.49 -7.24
CA GLN A 153 -31.94 3.46 -6.34
C GLN A 153 -31.02 2.46 -7.06
N LYS A 154 -31.35 2.06 -8.30
CA LYS A 154 -30.49 1.22 -9.15
C LYS A 154 -29.16 1.91 -9.46
N LEU A 155 -29.18 3.20 -9.78
CA LEU A 155 -27.97 4.01 -10.00
C LEU A 155 -27.10 4.06 -8.73
N LYS A 156 -27.69 4.44 -7.59
CA LYS A 156 -26.96 4.49 -6.31
C LYS A 156 -26.36 3.13 -5.95
N GLY A 157 -27.10 2.04 -6.17
CA GLY A 157 -26.62 0.69 -5.96
C GLY A 157 -25.43 0.32 -6.86
N TYR A 158 -25.44 0.78 -8.12
CA TYR A 158 -24.31 0.61 -9.03
C TYR A 158 -23.06 1.35 -8.56
N LEU A 159 -23.17 2.64 -8.23
CA LEU A 159 -22.05 3.46 -7.76
C LEU A 159 -21.49 2.95 -6.41
N ARG A 160 -22.37 2.46 -5.52
CA ARG A 160 -21.95 1.80 -4.28
C ARG A 160 -21.10 0.57 -4.52
N ARG A 161 -21.49 -0.31 -5.46
CA ARG A 161 -20.65 -1.46 -5.86
C ARG A 161 -19.34 -1.05 -6.52
N ARG A 162 -19.29 0.17 -7.07
CA ARG A 162 -18.08 0.77 -7.61
C ARG A 162 -17.15 1.33 -6.55
N GLY A 163 -17.64 1.54 -5.33
CA GLY A 163 -16.82 1.93 -4.17
C GLY A 163 -16.88 3.40 -3.80
N PHE A 164 -17.85 4.16 -4.32
CA PHE A 164 -17.99 5.57 -3.95
C PHE A 164 -18.67 5.72 -2.58
N SER A 165 -18.34 6.82 -1.88
CA SER A 165 -18.95 7.15 -0.59
C SER A 165 -20.43 7.52 -0.76
N TYR A 166 -21.20 7.48 0.33
CA TYR A 166 -22.62 7.86 0.28
C TYR A 166 -22.83 9.28 -0.24
N ASP A 167 -22.02 10.25 0.22
CA ASP A 167 -22.18 11.65 -0.19
C ASP A 167 -21.82 11.84 -1.67
N THR A 168 -20.71 11.26 -2.13
CA THR A 168 -20.32 11.27 -3.55
C THR A 168 -21.42 10.66 -4.44
N ILE A 169 -21.98 9.52 -4.02
CA ILE A 169 -23.08 8.86 -4.72
C ILE A 169 -24.32 9.75 -4.80
N ARG A 170 -24.67 10.41 -3.70
CA ARG A 170 -25.83 11.30 -3.64
C ARG A 170 -25.66 12.46 -4.60
N ARG A 171 -24.51 13.14 -4.57
CA ARG A 171 -24.21 14.28 -5.46
C ARG A 171 -24.27 13.87 -6.93
N ALA A 172 -23.57 12.80 -7.30
CA ALA A 172 -23.56 12.31 -8.68
C ALA A 172 -24.96 11.90 -9.18
N ALA A 173 -25.80 11.32 -8.31
CA ALA A 173 -27.19 11.01 -8.67
C ALA A 173 -28.04 12.28 -8.85
N ASP A 174 -27.91 13.26 -7.95
CA ASP A 174 -28.65 14.53 -8.03
C ASP A 174 -28.27 15.32 -9.30
N GLU A 175 -27.01 15.27 -9.70
CA GLU A 175 -26.52 15.93 -10.92
C GLU A 175 -27.12 15.35 -12.19
N VAL A 176 -27.07 14.02 -12.36
CA VAL A 176 -27.62 13.38 -13.58
C VAL A 176 -29.14 13.51 -13.68
N GLU A 177 -29.84 13.58 -12.56
CA GLU A 177 -31.28 13.84 -12.52
C GLU A 177 -31.59 15.27 -12.99
N ARG A 178 -30.88 16.28 -12.48
CA ARG A 178 -31.02 17.67 -12.93
C ARG A 178 -30.63 17.88 -14.39
N GLU A 179 -29.61 17.18 -14.87
CA GLU A 179 -29.21 17.23 -16.29
C GLU A 179 -30.31 16.64 -17.18
N ALA A 180 -30.96 15.56 -16.74
CA ALA A 180 -32.06 14.94 -17.48
C ALA A 180 -33.37 15.77 -17.49
N GLU A 181 -33.60 16.62 -16.48
CA GLU A 181 -34.75 17.54 -16.46
C GLU A 181 -34.56 18.76 -17.39
N LYS A 182 -33.32 19.05 -17.81
CA LYS A 182 -32.96 20.20 -18.64
C LYS A 182 -32.88 19.89 -20.13
N GLY A 183 -32.76 18.62 -20.51
CA GLY A 183 -32.65 18.16 -21.90
C GLY A 183 -33.94 17.53 -22.38
#